data_AF-A0A0V1KFS4-F1
#
_entry.id   AF-A0A0V1KFS4-F1
#
_cell.length_a   1.000
_cell.length_b   1.000
_cell.length_c   1.000
_cell.angle_alpha   90.00
_cell.angle_beta   90.00
_cell.angle_gamma   90.00
#
_symmetry.space_group_name_H-M   'P 1'
#
loop_
_entity.id
_entity.type
_entity.pdbx_description
1 polymer ?
#
loop_
_entity_poly.entity_id
_entity_poly.type
_entity_poly.pdbx_seq_one_letter_code
_entity_poly.pdbx_strand_id
1 'polypeptide(L)'
;MIGKKVVVELNENSSAIGNLQHFDNDMNLICKDASFITKNGSITKVDMLYLRGSKVRYIYPADDNCALQTRNRRAERKSKFHNFKLSRKQRLDEKMQKRIAAIKQYYSEKRKQAGHQVQQS
;
A
#
# COMPACT_ATOMS: atom_id res chain seq x y z
N MET A 1 -1.78 -22.02 15.28
CA MET A 1 -0.72 -21.09 14.83
C MET A 1 0.67 -21.49 15.30
N ILE A 2 0.80 -22.43 16.25
CA ILE A 2 2.11 -22.99 16.68
C ILE A 2 2.88 -23.54 15.47
N GLY A 3 4.20 -23.33 15.47
CA GLY A 3 5.12 -23.68 14.39
C GLY A 3 5.14 -22.71 13.22
N LYS A 4 4.22 -21.74 13.15
CA LYS A 4 4.19 -20.73 12.09
C LYS A 4 4.90 -19.44 12.52
N LYS A 5 5.40 -18.70 11.53
CA LYS A 5 5.90 -17.35 11.73
C LYS A 5 4.74 -16.40 12.01
N VAL A 6 4.88 -15.59 13.05
CA VAL A 6 3.86 -14.65 13.51
C VAL A 6 4.47 -13.28 13.71
N VAL A 7 3.62 -12.25 13.60
CA VAL A 7 3.94 -10.90 14.07
C VAL A 7 3.09 -10.61 15.29
N VAL A 8 3.74 -10.12 16.33
CA VAL A 8 3.15 -9.73 17.60
C VAL A 8 3.36 -8.24 17.76
N GLU A 9 2.28 -7.48 17.76
CA GLU A 9 2.34 -6.07 18.15
C GLU A 9 2.16 -5.96 19.66
N LEU A 10 3.10 -5.28 20.29
CA LEU A 10 3.08 -5.02 21.72
C LEU A 10 2.55 -3.60 21.98
N ASN A 11 2.18 -3.38 23.23
CA ASN A 11 1.93 -2.05 23.75
C ASN A 11 3.18 -1.15 23.53
N GLU A 12 2.95 0.16 23.43
CA GLU A 12 4.02 1.16 23.20
C GLU A 12 4.71 1.09 21.82
N ASN A 13 4.00 0.59 20.79
CA ASN A 13 4.45 0.57 19.39
C ASN A 13 5.73 -0.24 19.14
N SER A 14 6.02 -1.22 20.01
CA SER A 14 7.04 -2.22 19.76
C SER A 14 6.42 -3.46 19.09
N SER A 15 7.23 -4.24 18.38
CA SER A 15 6.74 -5.41 17.65
C SER A 15 7.76 -6.54 17.73
N ALA A 16 7.29 -7.78 17.69
CA ALA A 16 8.13 -8.95 17.61
C ALA A 16 7.71 -9.82 16.43
N ILE A 17 8.68 -10.39 15.73
CA ILE A 17 8.44 -11.30 14.60
C ILE A 17 9.22 -12.57 14.86
N GLY A 18 8.58 -13.73 14.86
CA GLY A 18 9.27 -15.00 15.12
C GLY A 18 8.39 -16.21 14.90
N ASN A 19 8.96 -17.39 15.07
CA ASN A 19 8.24 -18.66 14.96
C ASN A 19 7.56 -18.98 16.30
N LEU A 20 6.23 -19.04 16.34
CA LEU A 20 5.49 -19.30 17.58
C LEU A 20 5.72 -20.75 18.06
N GLN A 21 6.26 -20.93 19.25
CA GLN A 21 6.50 -22.25 19.85
C GLN A 21 5.44 -22.62 20.89
N HIS A 22 5.05 -21.64 21.73
CA HIS A 22 4.09 -21.86 22.81
C HIS A 22 3.14 -20.67 22.95
N PHE A 23 1.92 -20.96 23.39
CA PHE A 23 0.86 -20.00 23.67
C PHE A 23 0.01 -20.54 24.83
N ASP A 24 -0.21 -19.72 25.86
CA ASP A 24 -1.07 -20.06 27.00
C ASP A 24 -2.38 -19.26 27.01
N ASN A 25 -3.24 -19.56 27.98
CA ASN A 25 -4.55 -18.92 28.13
C ASN A 25 -4.46 -17.43 28.50
N ASP A 26 -3.35 -17.00 29.09
CA ASP A 26 -3.07 -15.60 29.46
C ASP A 26 -2.42 -14.81 28.31
N MET A 27 -2.34 -15.42 27.13
CA MET A 27 -1.66 -14.90 25.94
C MET A 27 -0.15 -14.68 26.12
N ASN A 28 0.51 -15.36 27.05
CA ASN A 28 1.96 -15.43 27.05
C ASN A 28 2.45 -16.30 25.90
N LEU A 29 3.54 -15.87 25.29
CA LEU A 29 4.05 -16.42 24.04
C LEU A 29 5.53 -16.75 24.20
N ILE A 30 5.96 -17.83 23.55
CA ILE A 30 7.38 -18.09 23.29
C ILE A 30 7.56 -18.12 21.79
N CYS A 31 8.44 -17.27 21.27
CA CYS A 31 8.84 -17.25 19.87
C CYS A 31 10.31 -17.66 19.72
N LYS A 32 10.60 -18.51 18.72
CA LYS A 32 11.97 -18.89 18.33
C LYS A 32 12.43 -18.08 17.11
N ASP A 33 13.74 -17.86 17.00
CA ASP A 33 14.40 -17.13 15.91
C ASP A 33 13.75 -15.75 15.69
N ALA A 34 13.53 -15.05 16.80
CA ALA A 34 12.69 -13.86 16.86
C ALA A 34 13.49 -12.58 16.60
N SER A 35 12.84 -11.59 16.00
CA SER A 35 13.34 -10.22 15.84
C SER A 35 12.42 -9.29 16.63
N PHE A 36 12.98 -8.65 17.66
CA PHE A 36 12.31 -7.62 18.44
C PHE A 36 12.60 -6.24 17.85
N ILE A 37 11.55 -5.48 17.61
CA ILE A 37 11.57 -4.15 17.00
C ILE A 37 11.06 -3.17 18.05
N THR A 38 11.93 -2.29 18.54
CA THR A 38 11.53 -1.26 19.50
C THR A 38 10.71 -0.16 18.83
N LYS A 39 10.03 0.66 19.62
CA LYS A 39 9.34 1.88 19.16
C LYS A 39 10.22 2.82 18.33
N ASN A 40 11.54 2.83 18.58
CA ASN A 40 12.50 3.67 17.86
C ASN A 40 12.92 3.03 16.51
N GLY A 41 12.48 1.81 16.22
CA GLY A 41 12.85 1.04 15.05
C GLY A 41 14.20 0.32 15.17
N SER A 42 14.78 0.22 16.37
CA SER A 42 15.95 -0.63 16.57
C SER A 42 15.52 -2.09 16.54
N ILE A 43 16.30 -2.92 15.85
CA ILE A 43 16.00 -4.35 15.66
C ILE A 43 17.04 -5.17 16.41
N THR A 44 16.57 -5.99 17.33
CA THR A 44 17.38 -6.95 18.08
C THR A 44 16.94 -8.36 17.73
N LYS A 45 17.86 -9.18 17.23
CA LYS A 45 17.60 -10.59 16.95
C LYS A 45 17.92 -11.43 18.20
N VAL A 46 17.05 -12.35 18.53
CA VAL A 46 17.17 -13.24 19.69
C VAL A 46 16.68 -14.63 19.33
N ASP A 47 17.39 -15.65 19.79
CA ASP A 47 17.05 -17.04 19.46
C ASP A 47 15.73 -17.49 20.10
N MET A 48 15.44 -17.00 21.30
CA MET A 48 14.19 -17.26 22.01
C MET A 48 13.70 -15.97 22.67
N LEU A 49 12.43 -15.64 22.45
CA LEU A 49 11.77 -14.46 22.98
C LEU A 49 10.51 -14.86 23.72
N TYR A 50 10.49 -14.58 25.02
CA TYR A 50 9.29 -14.66 25.83
C TYR A 50 8.54 -13.32 25.81
N LEU A 51 7.25 -13.37 25.53
CA LEU A 51 6.37 -12.21 25.50
C LEU A 51 5.22 -12.41 26.49
N ARG A 52 5.08 -11.47 27.41
CA ARG A 52 4.00 -11.48 28.40
C ARG A 52 2.69 -11.02 27.76
N GLY A 53 1.62 -11.78 27.94
CA GLY A 53 0.33 -11.51 27.31
C GLY A 53 -0.28 -10.15 27.65
N SER A 54 -0.08 -9.67 28.88
CA SER A 54 -0.47 -8.30 29.29
C SER A 54 0.15 -7.16 28.46
N LYS A 55 1.23 -7.45 27.72
CA LYS A 55 1.91 -6.48 26.85
C LYS A 55 1.54 -6.67 25.38
N VAL A 56 0.80 -7.72 25.03
CA VAL A 56 0.37 -8.01 23.67
C VAL A 56 -0.86 -7.17 23.35
N ARG A 57 -0.86 -6.58 22.15
CA ARG A 57 -2.00 -5.86 21.60
C ARG A 57 -2.67 -6.67 20.49
N TYR A 58 -1.88 -7.13 19.51
CA TYR A 58 -2.38 -7.95 18.40
C TYR A 58 -1.40 -9.07 18.05
N ILE A 59 -1.93 -10.19 17.58
CA ILE A 59 -1.16 -11.30 17.02
C ILE A 59 -1.77 -11.62 15.66
N TYR A 60 -0.94 -11.68 14.63
CA TYR A 60 -1.39 -12.08 13.30
C TYR A 60 -0.34 -12.97 12.60
N PRO A 61 -0.78 -13.83 11.66
CA PRO A 61 0.13 -14.63 10.86
C PRO A 61 1.11 -13.72 10.12
N ALA A 62 2.37 -14.15 10.06
CA ALA A 62 3.33 -13.44 9.22
C ALA A 62 3.11 -13.87 7.77
N ASP A 63 2.17 -13.23 7.06
CA ASP A 63 2.04 -13.42 5.61
C ASP A 63 3.31 -12.87 4.93
N ASP A 64 3.67 -13.42 3.76
CA ASP A 64 4.81 -12.95 2.96
C ASP A 64 4.72 -11.44 2.65
N ASN A 65 3.50 -10.89 2.65
CA ASN A 65 3.22 -9.46 2.50
C ASN A 65 3.39 -8.63 3.79
N CYS A 66 3.29 -9.22 4.99
CA CYS A 66 3.39 -8.46 6.24
C CYS A 66 4.85 -8.14 6.63
N ALA A 67 5.81 -8.95 6.17
CA ALA A 67 7.24 -8.71 6.37
C ALA A 67 7.71 -7.39 5.72
N LEU A 68 6.94 -6.88 4.76
CA LEU A 68 7.16 -5.59 4.10
C LEU A 68 6.77 -4.40 4.99
N GLN A 69 5.77 -4.53 5.86
CA GLN A 69 5.29 -3.39 6.67
C GLN A 69 6.29 -2.99 7.77
N THR A 70 6.99 -3.95 8.38
CA THR A 70 8.02 -3.66 9.39
C THR A 70 9.34 -3.16 8.80
N ARG A 71 9.67 -3.53 7.55
CA ARG A 71 10.80 -2.92 6.82
C ARG A 71 10.48 -1.51 6.33
N ASN A 72 9.20 -1.22 6.09
CA ASN A 72 8.73 0.06 5.56
C ASN A 72 8.25 1.06 6.62
N ARG A 73 8.31 0.77 7.92
CA ARG A 73 7.97 1.76 8.98
C ARG A 73 8.87 3.02 8.93
N ARG A 74 10.01 2.98 8.24
CA ARG A 74 10.82 4.16 7.88
C ARG A 74 10.80 4.53 6.38
N ALA A 75 10.12 3.76 5.53
CA ALA A 75 10.11 3.95 4.07
C ALA A 75 8.74 4.28 3.46
N GLU A 76 7.65 4.29 4.23
CA GLU A 76 6.35 4.82 3.75
C GLU A 76 6.19 6.33 4.02
N ARG A 77 7.22 7.09 3.65
CA ARG A 77 6.92 8.39 3.05
C ARG A 77 6.66 8.13 1.58
N LYS A 78 5.36 8.14 1.22
CA LYS A 78 4.80 8.22 -0.13
C LYS A 78 4.60 6.86 -0.84
N SER A 79 3.44 6.28 -0.64
CA SER A 79 2.47 6.35 -1.74
C SER A 79 1.11 6.68 -1.14
N LYS A 80 0.83 8.00 -1.09
CA LYS A 80 -0.56 8.39 -1.23
C LYS A 80 -0.95 7.91 -2.62
N PHE A 81 -1.48 6.70 -2.74
CA PHE A 81 -2.49 6.43 -3.76
C PHE A 81 -3.69 7.31 -3.39
N HIS A 82 -3.50 8.63 -3.54
CA HIS A 82 -4.59 9.51 -3.85
C HIS A 82 -5.16 8.90 -5.12
N ASN A 83 -6.36 8.37 -5.02
CA ASN A 83 -7.34 8.54 -6.07
C ASN A 83 -7.37 10.04 -6.36
N PHE A 84 -6.42 10.53 -7.16
CA PHE A 84 -6.29 11.92 -7.54
C PHE A 84 -7.47 12.14 -8.47
N LYS A 85 -8.62 12.43 -7.86
CA LYS A 85 -9.75 13.04 -8.54
C LYS A 85 -9.14 14.21 -9.29
N LEU A 86 -9.12 14.15 -10.62
CA LEU A 86 -8.57 15.19 -11.47
C LEU A 86 -9.03 16.54 -10.91
N SER A 87 -8.07 17.43 -10.68
CA SER A 87 -8.38 18.76 -10.16
C SER A 87 -9.43 19.42 -11.07
N ARG A 88 -10.24 20.34 -10.52
CA ARG A 88 -11.28 21.03 -11.30
C ARG A 88 -10.70 21.65 -12.59
N LYS A 89 -9.48 22.18 -12.53
CA LYS A 89 -8.77 22.73 -13.69
C LYS A 89 -8.48 21.65 -14.74
N GLN A 90 -7.86 20.54 -14.36
CA GLN A 90 -7.55 19.43 -15.28
C GLN A 90 -8.82 18.88 -15.97
N ARG A 91 -9.94 18.75 -15.24
CA ARG A 91 -11.22 18.33 -15.82
C ARG A 91 -11.78 19.32 -16.85
N LEU A 92 -11.57 20.62 -16.64
CA LEU A 92 -12.00 21.65 -17.58
C LEU A 92 -11.11 21.68 -18.81
N ASP A 93 -9.79 21.54 -18.63
CA ASP A 93 -8.82 21.49 -19.73
C ASP A 93 -9.09 20.29 -20.65
N GLU A 94 -9.33 19.10 -20.10
CA GLU A 94 -9.72 17.91 -20.87
C GLU A 94 -11.04 18.11 -21.64
N LYS A 95 -12.05 18.74 -21.02
CA LYS A 95 -13.31 19.06 -21.70
C LYS A 95 -13.08 20.04 -22.86
N MET A 96 -12.23 21.03 -22.67
CA MET A 96 -11.92 22.02 -23.70
C MET A 96 -11.16 21.38 -24.86
N GLN A 97 -10.18 20.52 -24.58
CA GLN A 97 -9.44 19.77 -25.60
C GLN A 97 -10.35 18.89 -26.45
N LYS A 98 -11.30 18.17 -25.83
CA LYS A 98 -12.30 17.38 -26.55
C LYS A 98 -13.16 18.23 -27.48
N ARG A 99 -13.56 19.43 -27.04
CA ARG A 99 -14.34 20.37 -27.86
C ARG A 99 -13.55 20.90 -29.05
N ILE A 100 -12.27 21.26 -28.84
CA ILE A 100 -11.37 21.72 -29.91
C ILE A 100 -11.16 20.61 -30.94
N ALA A 101 -10.97 19.37 -30.50
CA ALA A 101 -10.82 18.22 -31.40
C ALA A 101 -12.06 18.01 -32.27
N ALA A 102 -13.26 18.06 -31.68
CA ALA A 102 -14.53 17.95 -32.42
C ALA A 102 -14.70 19.07 -33.45
N ILE A 103 -14.36 20.31 -33.10
CA ILE A 103 -14.41 21.45 -34.02
C ILE A 103 -13.44 21.26 -35.19
N LYS A 104 -12.19 20.84 -34.91
CA LYS A 104 -11.19 20.56 -35.96
C LYS A 104 -11.65 19.43 -36.90
N GLN A 105 -12.24 18.37 -36.34
CA GLN A 105 -12.81 17.28 -37.14
C GLN A 105 -13.93 17.79 -38.05
N TYR A 106 -14.88 18.55 -37.51
CA TYR A 106 -15.97 19.15 -38.28
C TYR A 106 -15.47 19.98 -39.47
N TYR A 107 -14.52 20.89 -39.26
CA TYR A 107 -13.96 21.69 -40.35
C TYR A 107 -13.14 20.86 -41.35
N SER A 108 -12.48 19.80 -40.89
CA SER A 108 -11.77 18.89 -41.79
C SER A 108 -12.73 18.12 -42.70
N GLU A 109 -13.88 17.69 -42.18
CA GLU A 109 -14.92 17.00 -42.94
C GLU A 109 -15.60 17.95 -43.93
N LYS A 110 -15.91 19.18 -43.52
CA LYS A 110 -16.42 20.22 -44.41
C LYS A 110 -15.47 20.53 -45.57
N ARG A 111 -14.16 20.59 -45.32
CA ARG A 111 -13.15 20.77 -46.38
C ARG A 111 -13.11 19.60 -47.37
N LYS A 112 -13.22 18.36 -46.90
CA LYS A 112 -13.30 17.17 -47.76
C LYS A 112 -14.55 17.17 -48.64
N GLN A 113 -15.70 17.56 -48.08
CA GLN A 113 -16.96 17.69 -48.84
C GLN A 113 -16.89 18.77 -49.92
N ALA A 114 -16.30 19.92 -49.62
CA ALA A 114 -16.11 21.00 -50.61
C ALA A 114 -15.14 20.59 -51.73
N GLY A 115 -14.08 19.84 -51.43
CA GLY A 115 -13.15 19.32 -52.44
C GLY A 115 -13.79 18.31 -53.40
N HIS A 116 -14.74 17.50 -52.94
CA HIS A 116 -15.47 16.56 -53.79
C HIS A 116 -16.49 17.22 -54.71
N GLN A 117 -17.09 18.35 -54.33
CA GLN A 117 -18.01 19.08 -55.22
C GLN A 117 -17.31 19.75 -56.40
N VAL A 118 -16.07 20.22 -56.21
CA VAL A 118 -15.27 20.88 -57.28
C VAL A 118 -14.74 19.87 -58.31
N GLN A 119 -14.55 18.59 -57.94
CA GLN A 119 -14.10 17.54 -58.87
C GLN A 119 -15.23 16.91 -59.70
N GLN A 120 -16.49 17.23 -59.39
CA GLN A 120 -17.68 16.74 -60.11
C GLN A 120 -18.36 17.83 -60.97
N SER A 121 -17.74 19.02 -61.08
CA SER A 121 -18.18 20.13 -61.92
C SER A 121 -17.35 20.23 -63.20
#